data_AF-A0A7Y5DE91-F1
#
_entry.id   AF-A0A7Y5DE91-F1
#
_cell.length_a   1.000
_cell.length_b   1.000
_cell.length_c   1.000
_cell.angle_alpha   90.00
_cell.angle_beta   90.00
_cell.angle_gamma   90.00
#
_symmetry.space_group_name_H-M   'P 1'
#
loop_
_entity.id
_entity.type
_entity.pdbx_description
1 polymer ?
#
loop_
_entity_poly.entity_id
_entity_poly.type
_entity_poly.pdbx_seq_one_letter_code
_entity_poly.pdbx_strand_id
1 'polypeptide(L)'
;PEGQEYFSAMNCAANTAFANRQVITHQIREAFATVFGQPAEALGMELVYDVAHNIAKVERYPEGELVVHRKGATRAFGPGSPELPEVFRQTGQPVICGGSMETGSYLLVGTDHAVRDTFGSTMHGAGRTMSRAQAKRMVRGGELQQEMKQRGILVKAVSMSGLAEEAGLAYKDISEVVQSVERAGITKKVAELRPLGNIKG
;
A
#
# COMPACT_ATOMS: atom_id res chain seq x y z
N PRO A 1 3.20 14.44 -29.31
CA PRO A 1 1.84 14.77 -28.82
C PRO A 1 1.25 13.68 -27.91
N GLU A 2 1.48 12.43 -28.31
CA GLU A 2 1.11 11.16 -27.70
C GLU A 2 1.49 11.06 -26.21
N GLY A 3 2.68 11.53 -25.82
CA GLY A 3 3.12 11.50 -24.42
C GLY A 3 2.25 12.35 -23.49
N GLN A 4 1.78 13.50 -23.96
CA GLN A 4 0.89 14.39 -23.18
C GLN A 4 -0.54 13.84 -23.12
N GLU A 5 -1.02 13.24 -24.21
CA GLU A 5 -2.30 12.53 -24.24
C GLU A 5 -2.30 11.31 -23.30
N TYR A 6 -1.21 10.54 -23.30
CA TYR A 6 -1.02 9.46 -22.34
C TYR A 6 -1.01 9.98 -20.90
N PHE A 7 -0.26 11.06 -20.62
CA PHE A 7 -0.15 11.62 -19.27
C PHE A 7 -1.50 12.13 -18.76
N SER A 8 -2.30 12.78 -19.61
CA SER A 8 -3.65 13.24 -19.24
C SER A 8 -4.61 12.07 -19.01
N ALA A 9 -4.57 11.04 -19.87
CA ALA A 9 -5.35 9.81 -19.67
C ALA A 9 -4.96 9.07 -18.39
N MET A 10 -3.66 8.99 -18.07
CA MET A 10 -3.17 8.43 -16.81
C MET A 10 -3.66 9.23 -15.60
N ASN A 11 -3.67 10.57 -15.67
CA ASN A 11 -4.22 11.40 -14.59
C ASN A 11 -5.73 11.16 -14.40
N CYS A 12 -6.49 10.96 -15.48
CA CYS A 12 -7.90 10.57 -15.41
C CYS A 12 -8.08 9.21 -14.72
N ALA A 13 -7.24 8.22 -15.05
CA ALA A 13 -7.23 6.92 -14.39
C ALA A 13 -6.86 7.04 -12.89
N ALA A 14 -5.88 7.87 -12.54
CA ALA A 14 -5.50 8.12 -11.16
C ALA A 14 -6.65 8.76 -10.35
N ASN A 15 -7.34 9.75 -10.93
CA ASN A 15 -8.50 10.39 -10.29
C ASN A 15 -9.63 9.38 -10.06
N THR A 16 -9.90 8.52 -11.04
CA THR A 16 -10.88 7.42 -10.90
C THR A 16 -10.48 6.48 -9.77
N ALA A 17 -9.19 6.14 -9.65
CA ALA A 17 -8.70 5.28 -8.59
C ALA A 17 -8.82 5.91 -7.19
N PHE A 18 -8.56 7.22 -7.05
CA PHE A 18 -8.78 7.94 -5.79
C PHE A 18 -10.27 8.02 -5.44
N ALA A 19 -11.14 8.32 -6.41
CA ALA A 19 -12.59 8.32 -6.20
C ALA A 19 -13.10 6.95 -5.73
N ASN A 20 -12.61 5.86 -6.34
CA ASN A 20 -12.93 4.50 -5.93
C ASN A 20 -12.52 4.23 -4.46
N ARG A 21 -11.30 4.60 -4.07
CA ARG A 21 -10.84 4.43 -2.67
C ARG A 21 -11.61 5.30 -1.68
N GLN A 22 -12.06 6.48 -2.09
CA GLN A 22 -12.91 7.33 -1.27
C GLN A 22 -14.28 6.70 -1.02
N VAL A 23 -14.90 6.10 -2.04
CA VAL A 23 -16.17 5.37 -1.89
C VAL A 23 -15.99 4.15 -0.97
N ILE A 24 -14.92 3.37 -1.15
CA ILE A 24 -14.60 2.25 -0.27
C ILE A 24 -14.41 2.72 1.18
N THR A 25 -13.70 3.84 1.40
CA THR A 25 -13.48 4.42 2.73
C THR A 25 -14.81 4.79 3.40
N HIS A 26 -15.75 5.37 2.65
CA HIS A 26 -17.08 5.67 3.17
C HIS A 26 -17.85 4.41 3.58
N GLN A 27 -17.85 3.36 2.73
CA GLN A 27 -18.52 2.09 3.05
C GLN A 27 -17.90 1.37 4.25
N ILE A 28 -16.58 1.45 4.43
CA ILE A 28 -15.90 0.93 5.62
C ILE A 28 -16.42 1.64 6.87
N ARG A 29 -16.55 2.97 6.83
CA ARG A 29 -17.09 3.76 7.95
C ARG A 29 -18.54 3.37 8.28
N GLU A 30 -19.40 3.21 7.27
CA GLU A 30 -20.79 2.77 7.47
C GLU A 30 -20.87 1.37 8.10
N ALA A 31 -20.02 0.44 7.64
CA ALA A 31 -19.98 -0.92 8.17
C ALA A 31 -19.55 -0.93 9.65
N PHE A 32 -18.52 -0.17 10.01
CA PHE A 32 -18.09 -0.02 11.40
C PHE A 32 -19.18 0.64 12.26
N ALA A 33 -19.81 1.70 11.76
CA ALA A 33 -20.86 2.38 12.49
C ALA A 33 -22.06 1.47 12.79
N THR A 34 -22.42 0.62 11.83
CA THR A 34 -23.48 -0.38 11.97
C THR A 34 -23.15 -1.42 13.05
N VAL A 35 -21.92 -1.92 13.07
CA VAL A 35 -21.50 -2.98 14.02
C VAL A 35 -21.32 -2.44 15.44
N PHE A 36 -20.74 -1.25 15.59
CA PHE A 36 -20.41 -0.68 16.91
C PHE A 36 -21.50 0.26 17.46
N GLY A 37 -22.52 0.60 16.67
CA GLY A 37 -23.60 1.50 17.08
C GLY A 37 -23.14 2.93 17.35
N GLN A 38 -22.04 3.36 16.73
CA GLN A 38 -21.43 4.69 16.91
C GLN A 38 -21.04 5.28 15.55
N PRO A 39 -21.17 6.60 15.34
CA PRO A 39 -20.72 7.20 14.08
C PRO A 39 -19.20 7.08 13.93
N ALA A 40 -18.72 7.06 12.69
CA ALA A 40 -17.30 6.86 12.37
C ALA A 40 -16.38 7.93 12.98
N GLU A 41 -16.89 9.15 13.16
CA GLU A 41 -16.21 10.26 13.82
C GLU A 41 -15.99 9.95 15.31
N ALA A 42 -16.98 9.38 16.00
CA ALA A 42 -16.85 8.98 17.39
C ALA A 42 -15.88 7.78 17.56
N LEU A 43 -15.77 6.95 16.53
CA LEU A 43 -14.79 5.87 16.44
C LEU A 43 -13.38 6.34 16.02
N GLY A 44 -13.21 7.64 15.71
CA GLY A 44 -11.91 8.20 15.30
C GLY A 44 -11.39 7.68 13.95
N MET A 45 -12.29 7.31 13.02
CA MET A 45 -11.91 6.70 11.73
C MET A 45 -11.43 7.72 10.70
N GLU A 46 -10.30 8.36 10.98
CA GLU A 46 -9.63 9.31 10.09
C GLU A 46 -8.73 8.61 9.07
N LEU A 47 -8.61 9.20 7.87
CA LEU A 47 -7.69 8.71 6.86
C LEU A 47 -6.27 9.16 7.22
N VAL A 48 -5.40 8.20 7.55
CA VAL A 48 -3.99 8.50 7.84
C VAL A 48 -3.28 9.04 6.58
N TYR A 49 -3.33 8.28 5.48
CA TYR A 49 -2.74 8.69 4.21
C TYR A 49 -3.28 7.83 3.05
N ASP A 50 -3.24 8.36 1.83
CA ASP A 50 -3.50 7.62 0.59
C ASP A 50 -2.34 7.88 -0.39
N VAL A 51 -1.74 6.81 -0.90
CA VAL A 51 -0.57 6.90 -1.78
C VAL A 51 -0.67 5.95 -2.97
N ALA A 52 -0.33 6.46 -4.15
CA ALA A 52 -0.23 5.68 -5.38
C ALA A 52 1.13 4.99 -5.48
N HIS A 53 1.14 3.80 -6.11
CA HIS A 53 2.36 3.04 -6.38
C HIS A 53 2.55 2.63 -7.85
N ASN A 54 1.60 3.00 -8.71
CA ASN A 54 1.66 2.90 -10.17
C ASN A 54 1.23 4.25 -10.74
N ILE A 55 2.18 5.18 -10.91
CA ILE A 55 1.90 6.55 -11.33
C ILE A 55 3.15 7.22 -11.91
N ALA A 56 2.97 8.19 -12.80
CA ALA A 56 4.00 9.15 -13.17
C ALA A 56 3.68 10.53 -12.57
N LYS A 57 4.69 11.23 -12.05
CA LYS A 57 4.50 12.57 -11.44
C LYS A 57 5.57 13.52 -11.97
N VAL A 58 5.18 14.74 -12.28
CA VAL A 58 6.11 15.85 -12.53
C VAL A 58 6.59 16.34 -11.16
N GLU A 59 7.89 16.23 -10.91
CA GLU A 59 8.51 16.52 -9.62
C GLU A 59 9.83 17.27 -9.84
N ARG A 60 10.24 18.09 -8.86
CA ARG A 60 11.43 18.95 -8.96
C ARG A 60 12.58 18.40 -8.12
N TYR A 61 13.72 18.22 -8.76
CA TYR A 61 14.98 17.76 -8.17
C TYR A 61 16.15 18.66 -8.62
N PRO A 62 17.37 18.50 -8.07
CA PRO A 62 18.54 19.27 -8.51
C PRO A 62 18.83 19.20 -10.01
N GLU A 63 18.44 18.11 -10.68
CA GLU A 63 18.56 17.88 -12.11
C GLU A 63 17.55 18.67 -12.94
N GLY A 64 16.52 19.24 -12.29
CA GLY A 64 15.44 19.99 -12.91
C GLY A 64 14.07 19.38 -12.66
N GLU A 65 13.13 19.68 -13.57
CA GLU A 65 11.78 19.13 -13.54
C GLU A 65 11.75 17.79 -14.27
N LEU A 66 11.38 16.72 -13.56
CA LEU A 66 11.43 15.35 -14.05
C LEU A 66 10.05 14.71 -14.02
N VAL A 67 9.79 13.82 -14.99
CA VAL A 67 8.64 12.91 -14.94
C VAL A 67 9.06 11.60 -14.28
N VAL A 68 8.85 11.51 -12.97
CA VAL A 68 9.21 10.32 -12.18
C VAL A 68 8.17 9.23 -12.38
N HIS A 69 8.60 8.14 -13.01
CA HIS A 69 7.77 6.96 -13.23
C HIS A 69 7.92 5.98 -12.07
N ARG A 70 6.82 5.68 -11.38
CA ARG A 70 6.76 4.69 -10.32
C ARG A 70 5.86 3.54 -10.75
N LYS A 71 6.43 2.33 -10.83
CA LYS A 71 5.71 1.08 -11.09
C LYS A 71 6.06 0.08 -10.01
N GLY A 72 5.11 -0.25 -9.15
CA GLY A 72 5.36 -1.03 -7.94
C GLY A 72 6.23 -0.32 -6.90
N ALA A 73 6.23 1.02 -6.91
CA ALA A 73 7.06 1.86 -6.06
C ALA A 73 6.25 3.05 -5.52
N THR A 74 6.51 3.47 -4.30
CA THR A 74 5.72 4.49 -3.59
C THR A 74 6.54 5.76 -3.41
N ARG A 75 5.90 6.93 -3.49
CA ARG A 75 6.55 8.20 -3.14
C ARG A 75 6.89 8.23 -1.64
N ALA A 76 8.03 8.78 -1.27
CA ALA A 76 8.62 8.72 0.06
C ALA A 76 9.39 10.02 0.36
N PHE A 77 8.73 11.17 0.25
CA PHE A 77 9.36 12.45 0.59
C PHE A 77 9.77 12.52 2.06
N GLY A 78 10.93 13.13 2.31
CA GLY A 78 11.45 13.38 3.64
C GLY A 78 10.74 14.50 4.39
N PRO A 79 11.09 14.71 5.67
CA PRO A 79 10.69 15.86 6.45
C PRO A 79 10.98 17.19 5.75
N GLY A 80 10.18 18.22 6.02
CA GLY A 80 10.31 19.55 5.46
C GLY A 80 9.78 19.69 4.02
N SER A 81 9.42 18.60 3.34
CA SER A 81 8.89 18.68 1.98
C SER A 81 7.61 19.53 1.92
N PRO A 82 7.55 20.53 1.01
CA PRO A 82 6.41 21.45 0.91
C PRO A 82 5.16 20.77 0.36
N GLU A 83 5.30 19.63 -0.32
CA GLU A 83 4.17 18.83 -0.81
C GLU A 83 3.47 18.03 0.29
N LEU A 84 4.03 18.00 1.50
CA LEU A 84 3.43 17.27 2.61
C LEU A 84 2.37 18.10 3.35
N PRO A 85 1.25 17.46 3.75
CA PRO A 85 0.36 18.02 4.74
C PRO A 85 1.13 18.41 6.01
N GLU A 86 0.69 19.48 6.68
CA GLU A 86 1.38 20.05 7.83
C GLU A 86 1.68 19.02 8.93
N VAL A 87 0.71 18.15 9.23
CA VAL A 87 0.82 17.08 10.23
C VAL A 87 1.95 16.08 9.96
N PHE A 88 2.38 15.94 8.70
CA PHE A 88 3.47 15.03 8.29
C PHE A 88 4.75 15.75 7.91
N ARG A 89 4.76 17.09 7.95
CA ARG A 89 5.92 17.88 7.51
C ARG A 89 7.14 17.62 8.38
N GLN A 90 6.98 17.33 9.67
CA GLN A 90 8.11 17.03 10.55
C GLN A 90 8.54 15.55 10.52
N THR A 91 7.63 14.65 10.16
CA THR A 91 7.89 13.19 10.19
C THR A 91 8.34 12.62 8.86
N GLY A 92 8.03 13.31 7.75
CA GLY A 92 8.14 12.77 6.40
C GLY A 92 6.84 12.10 5.95
N GLN A 93 6.77 11.79 4.65
CA GLN A 93 5.58 11.24 4.02
C GLN A 93 5.25 9.85 4.56
N PRO A 94 4.00 9.57 5.00
CA PRO A 94 3.59 8.21 5.28
C PRO A 94 3.73 7.29 4.06
N VAL A 95 4.32 6.12 4.26
CA VAL A 95 4.51 5.07 3.27
C VAL A 95 3.78 3.82 3.78
N ILE A 96 2.74 3.42 3.05
CA ILE A 96 1.93 2.24 3.38
C ILE A 96 2.44 1.06 2.56
N CYS A 97 2.91 0.02 3.26
CA CYS A 97 3.56 -1.13 2.63
C CYS A 97 2.77 -2.42 2.93
N GLY A 98 2.13 -2.98 1.90
CA GLY A 98 1.37 -4.22 2.02
C GLY A 98 2.25 -5.46 1.99
N GLY A 99 2.09 -6.35 2.97
CA GLY A 99 2.64 -7.71 2.93
C GLY A 99 1.68 -8.68 2.24
N SER A 100 1.46 -9.84 2.86
CA SER A 100 0.47 -10.83 2.44
C SER A 100 -0.74 -10.85 3.38
N MET A 101 -1.76 -11.65 3.04
CA MET A 101 -2.95 -11.80 3.89
C MET A 101 -2.63 -12.38 5.27
N GLU A 102 -1.52 -13.09 5.39
CA GLU A 102 -1.05 -13.81 6.57
C GLU A 102 0.00 -13.08 7.38
N THR A 103 0.79 -12.18 6.76
CA THR A 103 1.98 -11.57 7.36
C THR A 103 1.74 -10.15 7.85
N GLY A 104 0.77 -9.44 7.28
CA GLY A 104 0.41 -8.09 7.70
C GLY A 104 1.00 -7.00 6.81
N SER A 105 1.25 -5.84 7.38
CA SER A 105 1.66 -4.63 6.65
C SER A 105 2.52 -3.74 7.52
N TYR A 106 3.18 -2.75 6.91
CA TYR A 106 3.99 -1.78 7.62
C TYR A 106 3.56 -0.36 7.28
N LEU A 107 3.58 0.49 8.30
CA LEU A 107 3.60 1.94 8.14
C LEU A 107 5.05 2.41 8.31
N LEU A 108 5.55 3.12 7.32
CA LEU A 108 6.86 3.75 7.32
C LEU A 108 6.72 5.25 7.02
N VAL A 109 7.83 5.97 7.10
CA VAL A 109 7.94 7.35 6.61
C VAL A 109 9.10 7.52 5.64
N GLY A 110 8.92 8.41 4.68
CA GLY A 110 9.97 8.84 3.76
C GLY A 110 11.06 9.64 4.45
N THR A 111 12.20 9.79 3.78
CA THR A 111 13.42 10.40 4.33
C THR A 111 14.10 11.29 3.29
N ASP A 112 15.02 12.14 3.73
CA ASP A 112 15.83 12.95 2.80
C ASP A 112 16.75 12.07 1.94
N HIS A 113 17.13 10.89 2.44
CA HIS A 113 17.89 9.90 1.67
C HIS A 113 17.07 9.36 0.50
N ALA A 114 15.76 9.12 0.65
CA ALA A 114 14.92 8.78 -0.49
C ALA A 114 14.89 9.91 -1.54
N VAL A 115 14.76 11.16 -1.11
CA VAL A 115 14.76 12.32 -2.03
C VAL A 115 16.06 12.37 -2.84
N ARG A 116 17.20 12.18 -2.17
CA ARG A 116 18.54 12.22 -2.77
C ARG A 116 18.84 11.02 -3.67
N ASP A 117 18.56 9.81 -3.20
CA ASP A 117 19.11 8.58 -3.78
C ASP A 117 18.12 7.87 -4.72
N THR A 118 16.82 8.16 -4.60
CA THR A 118 15.76 7.42 -5.31
C THR A 118 14.64 8.30 -5.87
N PHE A 119 14.87 9.59 -6.06
CA PHE A 119 13.83 10.55 -6.49
C PHE A 119 12.58 10.45 -5.60
N GLY A 120 12.81 10.52 -4.28
CA GLY A 120 11.76 10.44 -3.27
C GLY A 120 10.93 9.17 -3.39
N SER A 121 11.55 8.00 -3.60
CA SER A 121 10.84 6.75 -3.86
C SER A 121 11.27 5.60 -2.94
N THR A 122 10.35 4.68 -2.69
CA THR A 122 10.59 3.43 -1.95
C THR A 122 9.70 2.30 -2.48
N MET A 123 9.70 1.16 -1.80
CA MET A 123 8.88 -0.01 -2.14
C MET A 123 7.37 0.25 -1.98
N HIS A 124 6.53 -0.65 -2.51
CA HIS A 124 5.08 -0.65 -2.26
C HIS A 124 4.60 -1.80 -1.36
N GLY A 125 5.42 -2.85 -1.20
CA GLY A 125 4.98 -4.14 -0.70
C GLY A 125 5.97 -5.25 -1.01
N ALA A 126 5.65 -6.47 -0.58
CA ALA A 126 6.59 -7.61 -0.59
C ALA A 126 7.07 -8.00 -1.99
N GLY A 127 6.19 -7.87 -3.00
CA GLY A 127 6.44 -8.37 -4.35
C GLY A 127 6.30 -9.89 -4.43
N ARG A 128 5.87 -10.37 -5.60
CA ARG A 128 5.61 -11.80 -5.82
C ARG A 128 6.90 -12.56 -6.14
N THR A 129 6.99 -13.78 -5.64
CA THR A 129 8.05 -14.76 -5.95
C THR A 129 7.59 -15.79 -6.98
N MET A 130 6.27 -15.91 -7.21
CA MET A 130 5.70 -16.84 -8.18
C MET A 130 4.45 -16.32 -8.89
N SER A 131 4.16 -16.95 -10.04
CA SER A 131 2.96 -16.65 -10.82
C SER A 131 1.68 -17.08 -10.08
N ARG A 132 0.55 -16.44 -10.42
CA ARG A 132 -0.77 -16.82 -9.91
C ARG A 132 -1.15 -18.25 -10.25
N ALA A 133 -0.81 -18.70 -11.46
CA ALA A 133 -1.07 -20.06 -11.91
C ALA A 133 -0.29 -21.11 -11.09
N GLN A 134 0.96 -20.79 -10.73
CA GLN A 134 1.77 -21.65 -9.87
C GLN A 134 1.21 -21.71 -8.45
N ALA A 135 0.85 -20.56 -7.86
CA ALA A 135 0.25 -20.51 -6.53
C ALA A 135 -1.02 -21.38 -6.43
N LYS A 136 -1.92 -21.31 -7.42
CA LYS A 136 -3.14 -22.14 -7.48
C LYS A 136 -2.90 -23.64 -7.57
N ARG A 137 -1.77 -24.06 -8.14
CA ARG A 137 -1.42 -25.49 -8.20
C ARG A 137 -0.89 -26.00 -6.87
N MET A 138 -0.25 -25.12 -6.09
CA MET A 138 0.39 -25.46 -4.83
C MET A 138 -0.54 -25.29 -3.62
N VAL A 139 -1.56 -24.44 -3.72
CA VAL A 139 -2.38 -24.01 -2.58
C VAL A 139 -3.84 -24.35 -2.82
N ARG A 140 -4.47 -24.95 -1.81
CA ARG A 140 -5.93 -25.11 -1.75
C ARG A 140 -6.52 -23.98 -0.91
N GLY A 141 -7.34 -23.12 -1.52
CA GLY A 141 -7.91 -21.96 -0.84
C GLY A 141 -8.70 -22.30 0.43
N GLY A 142 -9.42 -23.42 0.44
CA GLY A 142 -10.16 -23.87 1.63
C GLY A 142 -9.25 -24.23 2.81
N GLU A 143 -8.14 -24.92 2.54
CA GLU A 143 -7.13 -25.25 3.56
C GLU A 143 -6.45 -23.97 4.08
N LEU A 144 -6.06 -23.07 3.16
CA LEU A 144 -5.49 -21.77 3.52
C LEU A 144 -6.43 -20.95 4.40
N GLN A 145 -7.73 -20.92 4.08
CA GLN A 145 -8.72 -20.22 4.90
C GLN A 145 -8.79 -20.81 6.32
N GLN A 146 -8.75 -22.14 6.46
CA GLN A 146 -8.75 -22.79 7.78
C GLN A 146 -7.47 -22.50 8.56
N GLU A 147 -6.30 -22.57 7.91
CA GLU A 147 -5.02 -22.23 8.53
C GLU A 147 -5.02 -20.78 9.05
N MET A 148 -5.47 -19.83 8.22
CA MET A 148 -5.59 -18.44 8.62
C MET A 148 -6.56 -18.26 9.79
N LYS A 149 -7.70 -18.98 9.78
CA LYS A 149 -8.67 -18.96 10.87
C LYS A 149 -8.06 -19.51 12.18
N GLN A 150 -7.26 -20.57 12.13
CA GLN A 150 -6.54 -21.11 13.29
C GLN A 150 -5.55 -20.09 13.88
N ARG A 151 -5.01 -19.21 13.03
CA ARG A 151 -4.14 -18.09 13.44
C ARG A 151 -4.91 -16.84 13.88
N GLY A 152 -6.23 -16.91 13.97
CA GLY A 152 -7.09 -15.79 14.38
C GLY A 152 -7.38 -14.78 13.27
N ILE A 153 -7.10 -15.11 12.01
CA ILE A 153 -7.30 -14.22 10.86
C ILE A 153 -8.56 -14.67 10.09
N LEU A 154 -9.59 -13.83 10.10
CA LEU A 154 -10.84 -14.12 9.38
C LEU A 154 -10.72 -13.74 7.91
N VAL A 155 -11.12 -14.63 6.99
CA VAL A 155 -11.05 -14.34 5.55
C VAL A 155 -12.42 -14.51 4.89
N LYS A 156 -12.84 -13.46 4.17
CA LYS A 156 -13.98 -13.49 3.25
C LYS A 156 -13.45 -13.25 1.84
N ALA A 157 -13.57 -14.25 0.98
CA ALA A 157 -13.13 -14.18 -0.41
C ALA A 157 -14.30 -14.51 -1.34
N VAL A 158 -14.37 -13.84 -2.50
CA VAL A 158 -15.36 -14.14 -3.55
C VAL A 158 -15.15 -15.54 -4.13
N SER A 159 -13.91 -16.00 -4.19
CA SER A 159 -13.60 -17.36 -4.64
C SER A 159 -12.41 -17.98 -3.90
N MET A 160 -12.46 -19.31 -3.71
CA MET A 160 -11.33 -20.06 -3.12
C MET A 160 -10.12 -20.11 -4.06
N SER A 161 -10.35 -20.03 -5.37
CA SER A 161 -9.28 -19.96 -6.37
C SER A 161 -8.52 -18.64 -6.26
N GLY A 162 -9.22 -17.51 -6.16
CA GLY A 162 -8.59 -16.19 -5.94
C GLY A 162 -7.85 -16.13 -4.61
N LEU A 163 -8.41 -16.75 -3.56
CA LEU A 163 -7.73 -16.85 -2.27
C LEU A 163 -6.38 -17.60 -2.39
N ALA A 164 -6.33 -18.68 -3.16
CA ALA A 164 -5.09 -19.43 -3.40
C ALA A 164 -4.04 -18.63 -4.21
N GLU A 165 -4.45 -17.69 -5.07
CA GLU A 165 -3.53 -16.82 -5.82
C GLU A 165 -2.75 -15.85 -4.93
N GLU A 166 -3.34 -15.51 -3.79
CA GLU A 166 -2.87 -14.49 -2.84
C GLU A 166 -2.17 -15.08 -1.61
N ALA A 167 -1.94 -16.39 -1.60
CA ALA A 167 -1.27 -17.10 -0.51
C ALA A 167 0.12 -16.50 -0.21
N GLY A 168 0.48 -16.45 1.07
CA GLY A 168 1.69 -15.81 1.57
C GLY A 168 2.98 -16.36 0.98
N LEU A 169 3.03 -17.67 0.69
CA LEU A 169 4.18 -18.28 0.00
C LEU A 169 4.43 -17.70 -1.41
N ALA A 170 3.45 -17.03 -2.01
CA ALA A 170 3.59 -16.41 -3.32
C ALA A 170 4.29 -15.04 -3.26
N TYR A 171 4.57 -14.54 -2.06
CA TYR A 171 5.19 -13.25 -1.79
C TYR A 171 6.54 -13.41 -1.09
N LYS A 172 7.41 -12.40 -1.21
CA LYS A 172 8.61 -12.31 -0.36
C LYS A 172 8.22 -12.08 1.10
N ASP A 173 9.15 -12.31 2.03
CA ASP A 173 8.96 -11.81 3.38
C ASP A 173 8.98 -10.28 3.39
N ILE A 174 7.84 -9.69 3.74
CA ILE A 174 7.68 -8.24 3.83
C ILE A 174 8.66 -7.61 4.82
N SER A 175 9.02 -8.33 5.88
CA SER A 175 9.94 -7.88 6.91
C SER A 175 11.36 -7.73 6.36
N GLU A 176 11.79 -8.65 5.50
CA GLU A 176 13.10 -8.55 4.82
C GLU A 176 13.14 -7.35 3.86
N VAL A 177 12.06 -7.12 3.11
CA VAL A 177 11.95 -5.99 2.19
C VAL A 177 12.01 -4.66 2.97
N VAL A 178 11.26 -4.57 4.08
CA VAL A 178 11.26 -3.39 4.97
C VAL A 178 12.62 -3.19 5.64
N GLN A 179 13.27 -4.24 6.12
CA GLN A 179 14.60 -4.12 6.70
C GLN A 179 15.64 -3.63 5.67
N SER A 180 15.53 -4.06 4.41
CA SER A 180 16.47 -3.69 3.35
C SER A 180 16.45 -2.20 3.06
N VAL A 181 15.25 -1.62 2.90
CA VAL A 181 15.10 -0.18 2.61
C VAL A 181 15.33 0.71 3.83
N GLU A 182 15.13 0.19 5.05
CA GLU A 182 15.44 0.88 6.29
C GLU A 182 16.95 0.96 6.48
N ARG A 183 17.68 -0.12 6.20
CA ARG A 183 19.15 -0.12 6.17
C ARG A 183 19.72 0.80 5.09
N ALA A 184 19.08 0.88 3.93
CA ALA A 184 19.42 1.87 2.90
C ALA A 184 19.11 3.31 3.34
N GLY A 185 18.34 3.50 4.42
CA GLY A 185 17.97 4.80 4.96
C GLY A 185 16.89 5.53 4.18
N ILE A 186 16.33 4.96 3.10
CA ILE A 186 15.35 5.63 2.23
C ILE A 186 13.95 5.68 2.87
N THR A 187 13.68 4.84 3.87
CA THR A 187 12.48 4.91 4.72
C THR A 187 12.82 4.59 6.16
N LYS A 188 11.98 5.04 7.09
CA LYS A 188 12.05 4.66 8.51
C LYS A 188 10.78 3.94 8.94
N LYS A 189 10.90 2.80 9.62
CA LYS A 189 9.74 2.06 10.13
C LYS A 189 9.04 2.85 11.25
N VAL A 190 7.71 2.87 11.22
CA VAL A 190 6.86 3.50 12.25
C VAL A 190 6.06 2.44 13.00
N ALA A 191 5.35 1.58 12.28
CA ALA A 191 4.51 0.55 12.88
C ALA A 191 4.44 -0.72 12.01
N GLU A 192 4.24 -1.86 12.66
CA GLU A 192 3.84 -3.13 12.04
C GLU A 192 2.36 -3.35 12.34
N LEU A 193 1.58 -3.73 11.33
CA LEU A 193 0.16 -4.02 11.43
C LEU A 193 -0.09 -5.49 11.15
N ARG A 194 -0.75 -6.18 12.09
CA ARG A 194 -1.13 -7.58 11.94
C ARG A 194 -2.61 -7.70 11.56
N PRO A 195 -2.96 -8.56 10.59
CA PRO A 195 -4.32 -8.65 10.11
C PRO A 195 -5.19 -9.43 11.10
N LEU A 196 -6.37 -8.89 11.43
CA LEU A 196 -7.43 -9.63 12.12
C LEU A 196 -8.46 -10.19 11.14
N GLY A 197 -8.61 -9.53 9.98
CA GLY A 197 -9.50 -9.96 8.94
C GLY A 197 -9.09 -9.45 7.55
N ASN A 198 -9.43 -10.22 6.53
CA ASN A 198 -9.21 -9.90 5.11
C ASN A 198 -10.52 -10.06 4.34
N ILE A 199 -10.89 -9.04 3.56
CA ILE A 199 -11.97 -9.09 2.58
C ILE A 199 -11.34 -9.00 1.19
N LYS A 200 -11.57 -10.02 0.36
CA LYS A 200 -10.93 -10.16 -0.96
C LYS A 200 -11.98 -10.36 -2.06
N GLY A 201 -11.89 -9.52 -3.08
CA GLY A 201 -12.63 -9.62 -4.34
C GLY A 201 -12.14 -10.76 -5.22
#